data_AF-A0A535M0P7-F1
#
_entry.id   AF-A0A535M0P7-F1
#
_cell.length_a   1.000
_cell.length_b   1.000
_cell.length_c   1.000
_cell.angle_alpha   90.00
_cell.angle_beta   90.00
_cell.angle_gamma   90.00
#
_symmetry.space_group_name_H-M   'P 1'
#
loop_
_entity.id
_entity.type
_entity.pdbx_description
1 polymer ?
#
loop_
_entity_poly.entity_id
_entity_poly.type
_entity_poly.pdbx_seq_one_letter_code
_entity_poly.pdbx_strand_id
1 'polypeptide(L)'
;MRSGIRTNVGAFSDRVQEHLRAGGYSQKELADDLGLHPKVLSRKLHGSGNSHLTHLEIQHIITTLAQWHAITTREEALDLLELAQLGPTIFSDDKWQSPPLSTLTTGRDHPNLASDPGLSTPPLQHNLRAQTTRLIGREWAVEQLLHLFGRGEVRLVTLVGSGGSGKTRLAIDVASELVGVFEQGVWFVDLTGVRDPAQVPMSIMQVLNIQSIPGLPPLQSLITCLKNRQLLLVLDNFEQVI
;
A
#
# COMPACT_ATOMS: atom_id res chain seq x y z
N MET A 1 48.04 -2.48 -5.23
CA MET A 1 47.39 -1.71 -4.15
C MET A 1 45.92 -2.10 -4.10
N ARG A 2 45.52 -2.93 -3.13
CA ARG A 2 44.12 -3.37 -2.96
C ARG A 2 43.41 -2.32 -2.12
N SER A 3 42.73 -1.38 -2.76
CA SER A 3 41.89 -0.38 -2.07
C SER A 3 40.59 -1.08 -1.66
N GLY A 4 40.57 -1.63 -0.45
CA GLY A 4 39.35 -2.15 0.17
C GLY A 4 38.51 -0.97 0.62
N ILE A 5 37.52 -0.59 -0.20
CA ILE A 5 36.48 0.34 0.23
C ILE A 5 35.67 -0.42 1.27
N ARG A 6 35.81 -0.05 2.54
CA ARG A 6 35.02 -0.60 3.64
C ARG A 6 33.58 -0.14 3.42
N THR A 7 32.70 -1.03 2.98
CA THR A 7 31.25 -0.82 3.03
C THR A 7 30.88 -0.29 4.42
N ASN A 8 30.03 0.74 4.51
CA ASN A 8 29.52 1.21 5.80
C ASN A 8 28.42 0.25 6.28
N VAL A 9 28.82 -1.00 6.52
CA VAL A 9 27.93 -2.13 6.84
C VAL A 9 27.04 -1.79 8.04
N GLY A 10 27.57 -1.04 9.01
CA GLY A 10 26.82 -0.53 10.15
C GLY A 10 25.67 0.40 9.73
N ALA A 11 25.97 1.48 9.00
CA ALA A 11 24.94 2.45 8.60
C ALA A 11 23.89 1.85 7.65
N PHE A 12 24.30 0.99 6.72
CA PHE A 12 23.35 0.26 5.87
C PHE A 12 22.43 -0.64 6.71
N SER A 13 23.01 -1.42 7.63
CA SER A 13 22.25 -2.30 8.51
C SER A 13 21.28 -1.52 9.40
N ASP A 14 21.73 -0.41 9.98
CA ASP A 14 20.90 0.44 10.83
C ASP A 14 19.71 1.00 10.04
N ARG A 15 19.94 1.47 8.80
CA ARG A 15 18.87 1.96 7.93
C ARG A 15 17.89 0.85 7.53
N VAL A 16 18.38 -0.35 7.19
CA VAL A 16 17.51 -1.51 6.93
C VAL A 16 16.66 -1.84 8.16
N GLN A 17 17.26 -1.86 9.36
CA GLN A 17 16.52 -2.11 10.60
C GLN A 17 15.49 -1.02 10.91
N GLU A 18 15.79 0.24 10.60
CA GLU A 18 14.86 1.36 10.73
C GLU A 18 13.62 1.17 9.84
N HIS A 19 13.82 0.84 8.56
CA HIS A 19 12.71 0.55 7.64
C HIS A 19 11.91 -0.68 8.03
N LEU A 20 12.58 -1.77 8.45
CA LEU A 20 11.90 -2.95 8.98
C LEU A 20 11.03 -2.61 10.19
N ARG A 21 11.58 -1.85 11.16
CA ARG A 21 10.83 -1.41 12.36
C ARG A 21 9.66 -0.50 12.01
N ALA A 22 9.85 0.44 11.09
CA ALA A 22 8.79 1.33 10.64
C ALA A 22 7.64 0.54 9.97
N GLY A 23 7.98 -0.42 9.12
CA GLY A 23 7.03 -1.33 8.46
C GLY A 23 6.45 -2.42 9.36
N GLY A 24 7.00 -2.65 10.55
CA GLY A 24 6.58 -3.71 11.47
C GLY A 24 7.13 -5.11 11.13
N TYR A 25 8.12 -5.19 10.26
CA TYR A 25 8.79 -6.43 9.86
C TYR A 25 10.00 -6.73 10.74
N SER A 26 10.33 -8.00 10.87
CA SER A 26 11.49 -8.49 11.59
C SER A 26 12.63 -8.85 10.64
N GLN A 27 13.87 -8.81 11.14
CA GLN A 27 15.03 -9.32 10.41
C GLN A 27 14.91 -10.82 10.09
N LYS A 28 14.11 -11.57 10.86
CA LYS A 28 13.85 -12.99 10.61
C LYS A 28 13.05 -13.16 9.32
N GLU A 29 11.97 -12.41 9.17
CA GLU A 29 11.17 -12.41 7.94
C GLU A 29 12.02 -12.00 6.74
N LEU A 30 12.90 -10.99 6.91
CA LEU A 30 13.82 -10.59 5.84
C LEU A 30 14.77 -11.73 5.45
N ALA A 31 15.28 -12.48 6.43
CA ALA A 31 16.12 -13.64 6.15
C ALA A 31 15.35 -14.73 5.41
N ASP A 32 14.13 -15.01 5.84
CA ASP A 32 13.27 -16.05 5.25
C ASP A 32 12.94 -15.71 3.78
N ASP A 33 12.63 -14.46 3.46
CA ASP A 33 12.39 -13.98 2.09
C ASP A 33 13.66 -14.06 1.21
N LEU A 34 14.81 -13.73 1.79
CA LEU A 34 16.11 -13.88 1.12
C LEU A 34 16.54 -15.36 0.93
N GLY A 35 15.81 -16.33 1.49
CA GLY A 35 16.21 -17.74 1.52
C GLY A 35 17.47 -17.99 2.36
N LEU A 36 17.76 -17.10 3.31
CA LEU A 36 18.91 -17.16 4.21
C LEU A 36 18.48 -17.58 5.62
N HIS A 37 19.36 -18.29 6.33
CA HIS A 37 19.13 -18.52 7.75
C HIS A 37 19.24 -17.20 8.54
N PRO A 38 18.37 -16.90 9.53
CA PRO A 38 18.37 -15.63 10.27
C PRO A 38 19.72 -15.24 10.90
N LYS A 39 20.44 -16.22 11.47
CA LYS A 39 21.81 -16.01 12.00
C LYS A 39 22.85 -15.65 10.92
N VAL A 40 22.65 -16.06 9.68
CA VAL A 40 23.54 -15.76 8.55
C VAL A 40 23.31 -14.32 8.10
N LEU A 41 22.05 -13.92 7.89
CA LEU A 41 21.72 -12.52 7.58
C LEU A 41 22.19 -11.58 8.69
N SER A 42 21.98 -11.95 9.96
CA SER A 42 22.47 -11.18 11.11
C SER A 42 23.98 -10.97 11.07
N ARG A 43 24.77 -12.03 10.81
CA ARG A 43 26.23 -11.92 10.72
C ARG A 43 26.68 -11.03 9.57
N LYS A 44 26.02 -11.13 8.42
CA LYS A 44 26.30 -10.30 7.24
C LYS A 44 25.96 -8.82 7.47
N LEU A 45 24.83 -8.53 8.11
CA LEU A 45 24.40 -7.17 8.45
C LEU A 45 25.29 -6.52 9.52
N HIS A 46 25.85 -7.29 10.45
CA HIS A 46 26.72 -6.75 11.50
C HIS A 46 28.22 -6.81 11.13
N GLY A 47 28.56 -7.23 9.90
CA GLY A 47 29.95 -7.38 9.46
C GLY A 47 30.78 -8.35 10.31
N SER A 48 30.14 -9.36 10.91
CA SER A 48 30.80 -10.32 11.80
C SER A 48 31.43 -11.45 10.99
N GLY A 49 32.76 -11.51 10.97
CA GLY A 49 33.57 -12.45 10.18
C GLY A 49 33.71 -12.05 8.70
N ASN A 50 34.33 -12.89 7.87
CA ASN A 50 34.49 -12.67 6.40
C ASN A 50 33.15 -12.76 5.61
N SER A 51 32.01 -12.52 6.27
CA SER A 51 30.68 -12.62 5.68
C SER A 51 30.20 -11.23 5.27
N HIS A 52 30.10 -11.00 3.96
CA HIS A 52 29.60 -9.74 3.39
C HIS A 52 28.29 -9.97 2.66
N LEU A 53 27.45 -8.93 2.60
CA LEU A 53 26.30 -8.92 1.70
C LEU A 53 26.81 -8.85 0.26
N THR A 54 26.30 -9.73 -0.59
CA THR A 54 26.56 -9.69 -2.03
C THR A 54 25.67 -8.65 -2.71
N HIS A 55 26.05 -8.22 -3.92
CA HIS A 55 25.23 -7.36 -4.77
C HIS A 55 23.81 -7.91 -4.96
N LEU A 56 23.67 -9.23 -5.15
CA LEU A 56 22.37 -9.88 -5.30
C LEU A 56 21.55 -9.82 -4.00
N GLU A 57 22.18 -10.00 -2.84
CA GLU A 57 21.51 -9.87 -1.54
C GLU A 57 21.07 -8.43 -1.27
N ILE A 58 21.86 -7.43 -1.65
CA ILE A 58 21.49 -6.01 -1.49
C ILE A 58 20.33 -5.66 -2.41
N GLN A 59 20.36 -6.09 -3.68
CA GLN A 59 19.21 -5.93 -4.58
C GLN A 59 17.97 -6.60 -4.00
N HIS A 60 18.10 -7.82 -3.46
CA HIS A 60 16.99 -8.55 -2.89
C HIS A 60 16.42 -7.80 -1.69
N ILE A 61 17.26 -7.37 -0.73
CA ILE A 61 16.83 -6.57 0.43
C ILE A 61 16.03 -5.34 -0.01
N ILE A 62 16.54 -4.55 -0.96
CA ILE A 62 15.86 -3.33 -1.40
C ILE A 62 14.54 -3.67 -2.13
N THR A 63 14.52 -4.74 -2.93
CA THR A 63 13.30 -5.19 -3.62
C THR A 63 12.27 -5.69 -2.60
N THR A 64 12.68 -6.47 -1.61
CA THR A 64 11.84 -6.97 -0.52
C THR A 64 11.29 -5.82 0.31
N LEU A 65 12.11 -4.83 0.68
CA LEU A 65 11.65 -3.64 1.41
C LEU A 65 10.64 -2.83 0.60
N ALA A 66 10.84 -2.68 -0.72
CA ALA A 66 9.87 -2.01 -1.59
C ALA A 66 8.57 -2.82 -1.69
N GLN A 67 8.66 -4.15 -1.86
CA GLN A 67 7.50 -5.05 -1.90
C GLN A 67 6.68 -4.97 -0.61
N TRP A 68 7.36 -4.86 0.53
CA TRP A 68 6.77 -4.73 1.85
C TRP A 68 6.29 -3.33 2.19
N HIS A 69 6.47 -2.37 1.28
CA HIS A 69 6.21 -0.95 1.51
C HIS A 69 6.97 -0.38 2.73
N ALA A 70 8.07 -1.03 3.12
CA ALA A 70 8.98 -0.57 4.17
C ALA A 70 9.85 0.61 3.68
N ILE A 71 10.03 0.72 2.37
CA ILE A 71 10.45 1.92 1.66
C ILE A 71 9.37 2.28 0.64
N THR A 72 9.08 3.57 0.51
CA THR A 72 7.98 4.09 -0.33
C THR A 72 8.46 5.10 -1.37
N THR A 73 9.70 5.56 -1.23
CA THR A 73 10.31 6.54 -2.12
C THR A 73 11.55 6.00 -2.80
N ARG A 74 11.83 6.53 -3.99
CA ARG A 74 13.05 6.20 -4.73
C ARG A 74 14.29 6.74 -4.01
N GLU A 75 14.13 7.81 -3.24
CA GLU A 75 15.20 8.39 -2.43
C GLU A 75 15.64 7.44 -1.31
N GLU A 76 14.72 6.77 -0.62
CA GLU A 76 15.06 5.74 0.38
C GLU A 76 15.81 4.56 -0.25
N ALA A 77 15.39 4.11 -1.43
CA ALA A 77 16.11 3.06 -2.15
C ALA A 77 17.53 3.50 -2.57
N LEU A 78 17.68 4.76 -3.00
CA LEU A 78 18.98 5.32 -3.37
C LEU A 78 19.87 5.55 -2.14
N ASP A 79 19.33 5.98 -1.00
CA ASP A 79 20.05 6.10 0.28
C ASP A 79 20.61 4.74 0.70
N LEU A 80 19.80 3.68 0.63
CA LEU A 80 20.26 2.31 0.90
C LEU A 80 21.38 1.87 -0.06
N LEU A 81 21.29 2.20 -1.34
CA LEU A 81 22.36 1.90 -2.31
C LEU A 81 23.64 2.69 -2.00
N GLU A 82 23.50 3.98 -1.69
CA GLU A 82 24.63 4.85 -1.35
C GLU A 82 25.35 4.36 -0.08
N LEU A 83 24.59 3.99 0.96
CA LEU A 83 25.12 3.39 2.19
C LEU A 83 25.84 2.06 1.93
N ALA A 84 25.34 1.28 0.96
CA ALA A 84 25.98 0.06 0.48
C ALA A 84 27.16 0.31 -0.48
N GLN A 85 27.46 1.57 -0.82
CA GLN A 85 28.48 2.01 -1.79
C GLN A 85 28.22 1.50 -3.20
N LEU A 86 26.95 1.47 -3.58
CA LEU A 86 26.45 1.01 -4.86
C LEU A 86 25.71 2.13 -5.57
N GLY A 87 25.86 2.15 -6.90
CA GLY A 87 25.09 3.06 -7.74
C GLY A 87 23.73 2.47 -8.13
N PRO A 88 22.83 3.30 -8.67
CA PRO A 88 21.53 2.87 -9.17
C PRO A 88 21.63 1.84 -10.30
N THR A 89 22.78 1.78 -10.98
CA THR A 89 23.09 0.84 -12.06
C THR A 89 23.15 -0.62 -11.61
N ILE A 90 23.14 -0.88 -10.31
CA ILE A 90 23.01 -2.25 -9.81
C ILE A 90 21.68 -2.85 -10.26
N PHE A 91 20.63 -2.05 -10.39
CA PHE A 91 19.39 -2.46 -11.02
C PHE A 91 19.41 -2.03 -12.49
N SER A 92 19.09 -2.96 -13.38
CA SER A 92 18.83 -2.62 -14.79
C SER A 92 17.64 -1.67 -14.89
N ASP A 93 17.59 -0.87 -15.96
CA ASP A 93 16.48 0.06 -16.20
C ASP A 93 15.12 -0.67 -16.19
N ASP A 94 15.02 -1.83 -16.84
CA ASP A 94 13.81 -2.66 -16.81
C ASP A 94 13.41 -3.08 -15.38
N LYS A 95 14.40 -3.33 -14.52
CA LYS A 95 14.16 -3.73 -13.12
C LYS A 95 13.69 -2.54 -12.28
N TRP A 96 14.19 -1.33 -12.54
CA TRP A 96 13.64 -0.09 -11.97
C TRP A 96 12.22 0.21 -12.44
N GLN A 97 11.86 -0.19 -13.66
CA GLN A 97 10.52 0.01 -14.24
C GLN A 97 9.52 -1.11 -13.91
N SER A 98 9.97 -2.17 -13.22
CA SER A 98 9.11 -3.29 -12.82
C SER A 98 8.73 -3.20 -11.34
N PRO A 99 7.51 -3.63 -10.96
CA PRO A 99 7.15 -3.76 -9.55
C PRO A 99 8.12 -4.70 -8.82
N PRO A 100 8.49 -4.43 -7.56
CA PRO A 100 8.01 -3.33 -6.70
C PRO A 100 8.82 -2.03 -6.82
N LEU A 101 9.92 -1.98 -7.58
CA LEU A 101 10.78 -0.78 -7.60
C LEU A 101 10.13 0.39 -8.36
N SER A 102 9.26 0.09 -9.33
CA SER A 102 8.52 1.11 -10.07
C SER A 102 7.42 1.78 -9.27
N THR A 103 7.04 1.25 -8.09
CA THR A 103 6.04 1.86 -7.21
C THR A 103 6.62 2.90 -6.25
N LEU A 104 7.95 3.05 -6.23
CA LEU A 104 8.64 4.01 -5.37
C LEU A 104 8.51 5.44 -5.90
N THR A 105 7.94 6.33 -5.08
CA THR A 105 7.71 7.74 -5.43
C THR A 105 9.04 8.49 -5.56
N THR A 106 9.27 9.23 -6.65
CA THR A 106 10.43 10.11 -6.77
C THR A 106 10.18 11.44 -6.04
N GLY A 107 11.07 11.90 -5.16
CA GLY A 107 10.93 13.11 -4.34
C GLY A 107 10.89 14.46 -5.09
N ARG A 108 10.51 14.46 -6.38
CA ARG A 108 10.23 15.67 -7.17
C ARG A 108 8.75 15.96 -7.41
N ASP A 109 7.83 15.23 -6.76
CA ASP A 109 6.40 15.51 -6.83
C ASP A 109 5.94 16.43 -5.69
N HIS A 110 6.37 17.71 -5.74
CA HIS A 110 5.52 18.80 -5.25
C HIS A 110 4.48 19.12 -6.34
N PRO A 111 3.23 19.44 -5.98
CA PRO A 111 2.14 19.55 -6.94
C PRO A 111 2.34 20.80 -7.80
N ASN A 112 2.69 20.61 -9.08
CA ASN A 112 2.56 21.67 -10.07
C ASN A 112 1.61 21.22 -11.17
N LEU A 113 0.49 21.93 -11.27
CA LEU A 113 -0.47 21.83 -12.36
C LEU A 113 0.19 22.22 -13.68
N ALA A 114 0.60 21.25 -14.49
CA ALA A 114 0.61 21.35 -15.94
C ALA A 114 0.85 19.97 -16.56
N SER A 115 -0.11 19.56 -17.38
CA SER A 115 -0.19 18.32 -18.12
C SER A 115 1.00 18.08 -19.07
N ASP A 116 1.46 16.83 -19.18
CA ASP A 116 1.84 16.22 -20.46
C ASP A 116 1.51 14.70 -20.44
N PRO A 117 0.95 14.12 -21.52
CA PRO A 117 0.35 12.79 -21.53
C PRO A 117 1.32 11.76 -22.10
N GLY A 118 1.56 10.68 -21.37
CA GLY A 118 2.29 9.54 -21.91
C GLY A 118 2.64 8.53 -20.84
N LEU A 119 1.80 7.49 -20.72
CA LEU A 119 1.82 6.43 -19.70
C LEU A 119 1.25 6.85 -18.34
N SER A 120 0.00 7.33 -18.35
CA SER A 120 -0.82 7.36 -17.14
C SER A 120 -1.11 5.93 -16.70
N THR A 121 -0.39 5.43 -15.70
CA THR A 121 -1.07 4.57 -14.71
C THR A 121 -2.28 5.39 -14.25
N PRO A 122 -3.52 4.91 -14.39
CA PRO A 122 -4.66 5.68 -13.90
C PRO A 122 -4.38 6.01 -12.43
N PRO A 123 -4.57 7.27 -11.99
CA PRO A 123 -4.38 7.62 -10.59
C PRO A 123 -5.18 6.61 -9.76
N LEU A 124 -4.55 6.07 -8.71
CA LEU A 124 -5.20 5.13 -7.81
C LEU A 124 -6.50 5.77 -7.33
N GLN A 125 -7.64 5.26 -7.82
CA GLN A 125 -8.91 5.93 -7.66
C GLN A 125 -9.42 5.71 -6.24
N HIS A 126 -9.35 6.73 -5.38
CA HIS A 126 -9.95 6.68 -4.06
C HIS A 126 -10.28 8.06 -3.48
N ASN A 127 -11.14 8.09 -2.46
CA ASN A 127 -11.47 9.29 -1.68
C ASN A 127 -11.23 9.11 -0.17
N LEU A 128 -10.45 8.08 0.21
CA LEU A 128 -10.13 7.79 1.60
C LEU A 128 -9.42 8.96 2.30
N ARG A 129 -9.83 9.25 3.53
CA ARG A 129 -9.16 10.27 4.35
C ARG A 129 -7.81 9.74 4.83
N ALA A 130 -6.77 10.56 4.71
CA ALA A 130 -5.46 10.25 5.28
C ALA A 130 -5.58 10.03 6.79
N GLN A 131 -5.17 8.86 7.26
CA GLN A 131 -5.19 8.52 8.67
C GLN A 131 -3.92 9.07 9.33
N THR A 132 -4.07 10.02 10.25
CA THR A 132 -2.94 10.73 10.89
C THR A 132 -2.27 9.95 12.02
N THR A 133 -2.77 8.76 12.34
CA THR A 133 -2.28 7.91 13.43
C THR A 133 -2.27 6.44 13.00
N ARG A 134 -1.48 5.59 13.65
CA ARG A 134 -1.52 4.14 13.37
C ARG A 134 -2.71 3.51 14.09
N LEU A 135 -3.36 2.52 13.47
CA LEU A 135 -4.33 1.67 14.15
C LEU A 135 -3.59 0.68 15.05
N ILE A 136 -3.91 0.66 16.35
CA ILE A 136 -3.21 -0.15 17.34
C ILE A 136 -4.11 -1.29 17.82
N GLY A 137 -3.58 -2.52 17.87
CA GLY A 137 -4.24 -3.67 18.50
C GLY A 137 -5.37 -4.27 17.66
N ARG A 138 -5.35 -4.01 16.34
CA ARG A 138 -6.35 -4.49 15.37
C ARG A 138 -5.70 -5.09 14.12
N GLU A 139 -4.41 -5.37 14.16
CA GLU A 139 -3.61 -5.92 13.07
C GLU A 139 -4.21 -7.24 12.56
N TRP A 140 -4.58 -8.13 13.49
CA TRP A 140 -5.26 -9.39 13.17
C TRP A 140 -6.64 -9.22 12.51
N ALA A 141 -7.37 -8.15 12.84
CA ALA A 141 -8.65 -7.87 12.19
C ALA A 141 -8.45 -7.35 10.76
N VAL A 142 -7.42 -6.53 10.54
CA VAL A 142 -7.01 -6.06 9.20
C VAL A 142 -6.63 -7.25 8.32
N GLU A 143 -5.72 -8.11 8.79
CA GLU A 143 -5.27 -9.30 8.04
C GLU A 143 -6.42 -10.21 7.63
N GLN A 144 -7.36 -10.48 8.53
CA GLN A 144 -8.52 -11.30 8.20
C GLN A 144 -9.41 -10.66 7.15
N LEU A 145 -9.64 -9.35 7.22
CA LEU A 145 -10.44 -8.65 6.24
C LEU A 145 -9.77 -8.66 4.87
N LEU A 146 -8.45 -8.41 4.81
CA LEU A 146 -7.66 -8.53 3.57
C LEU A 146 -7.74 -9.95 3.00
N HIS A 147 -7.61 -10.97 3.84
CA HIS A 147 -7.76 -12.37 3.42
C HIS A 147 -9.18 -12.67 2.90
N LEU A 148 -10.23 -12.06 3.47
CA LEU A 148 -11.60 -12.24 2.96
C LEU A 148 -11.76 -11.64 1.56
N PHE A 149 -11.23 -10.44 1.33
CA PHE A 149 -11.27 -9.80 0.00
C PHE A 149 -10.43 -10.55 -1.05
N GLY A 150 -9.34 -11.21 -0.65
CA GLY A 150 -8.50 -12.01 -1.57
C GLY A 150 -9.14 -13.31 -2.09
N ARG A 151 -10.23 -13.81 -1.49
CA ARG A 151 -10.86 -15.09 -1.88
C ARG A 151 -11.77 -15.00 -3.11
N GLY A 152 -12.05 -13.81 -3.64
CA GLY A 152 -12.90 -13.60 -4.84
C GLY A 152 -14.39 -13.94 -4.69
N GLU A 153 -14.78 -14.75 -3.71
CA GLU A 153 -16.18 -15.15 -3.45
C GLU A 153 -16.92 -14.19 -2.50
N VAL A 154 -16.19 -13.47 -1.65
CA VAL A 154 -16.76 -12.54 -0.66
C VAL A 154 -16.97 -11.17 -1.29
N ARG A 155 -18.22 -10.75 -1.44
CA ARG A 155 -18.60 -9.46 -2.06
C ARG A 155 -19.21 -8.44 -1.09
N LEU A 156 -19.48 -8.85 0.14
CA LEU A 156 -20.03 -8.00 1.19
C LEU A 156 -19.44 -8.42 2.53
N VAL A 157 -18.96 -7.44 3.28
CA VAL A 157 -18.53 -7.61 4.67
C VAL A 157 -19.22 -6.54 5.50
N THR A 158 -19.81 -6.95 6.63
CA THR A 158 -20.44 -6.03 7.58
C THR A 158 -19.62 -6.00 8.86
N LEU A 159 -19.14 -4.81 9.24
CA LEU A 159 -18.49 -4.61 10.52
C LEU A 159 -19.53 -4.22 11.58
N VAL A 160 -19.69 -5.06 12.60
CA VAL A 160 -20.64 -4.84 13.69
C VAL A 160 -19.88 -4.68 15.01
N GLY A 161 -20.36 -3.81 15.88
CA GLY A 161 -19.71 -3.53 17.16
C GLY A 161 -20.28 -2.28 17.81
N SER A 162 -20.00 -2.09 19.10
CA SER A 162 -20.49 -0.95 19.87
C SER A 162 -20.03 0.41 19.29
N GLY A 163 -20.73 1.48 19.65
CA GLY A 163 -20.28 2.84 19.37
C GLY A 163 -18.84 3.05 19.87
N GLY A 164 -18.02 3.76 19.11
CA GLY A 164 -16.63 4.04 19.46
C GLY A 164 -15.65 2.85 19.38
N SER A 165 -16.07 1.66 18.95
CA SER A 165 -15.18 0.48 18.87
C SER A 165 -14.14 0.53 17.74
N GLY A 166 -14.12 1.60 16.94
CA GLY A 166 -13.16 1.81 15.85
C GLY A 166 -13.53 1.17 14.51
N LYS A 167 -14.80 0.83 14.25
CA LYS A 167 -15.25 0.18 12.99
C LYS A 167 -14.90 0.98 11.74
N THR A 168 -15.26 2.26 11.73
CA THR A 168 -14.95 3.19 10.63
C THR A 168 -13.45 3.24 10.39
N ARG A 169 -12.66 3.30 11.48
CA ARG A 169 -11.21 3.35 11.38
C ARG A 169 -10.64 2.08 10.76
N LEU A 170 -11.04 0.92 11.28
CA LEU A 170 -10.68 -0.39 10.73
C LEU A 170 -11.08 -0.52 9.25
N ALA A 171 -12.27 -0.07 8.87
CA ALA A 171 -12.74 -0.11 7.49
C ALA A 171 -11.86 0.76 6.57
N ILE A 172 -11.50 1.97 7.00
CA ILE A 172 -10.65 2.87 6.21
C ILE A 172 -9.22 2.35 6.11
N ASP A 173 -8.66 1.79 7.19
CA ASP A 173 -7.31 1.23 7.17
C ASP A 173 -7.24 0.03 6.20
N VAL A 174 -8.19 -0.91 6.28
CA VAL A 174 -8.30 -2.02 5.32
C VAL A 174 -8.51 -1.52 3.89
N ALA A 175 -9.38 -0.52 3.71
CA ALA A 175 -9.65 0.06 2.40
C ALA A 175 -8.39 0.72 1.80
N SER A 176 -7.53 1.32 2.64
CA SER A 176 -6.28 1.94 2.23
C SER A 176 -5.28 0.91 1.71
N GLU A 177 -5.18 -0.24 2.39
CA GLU A 177 -4.36 -1.39 1.94
C GLU A 177 -4.87 -2.02 0.63
N LEU A 178 -6.14 -1.81 0.28
CA LEU A 178 -6.77 -2.34 -0.94
C LEU A 178 -6.76 -1.35 -2.10
N VAL A 179 -6.20 -0.15 -1.91
CA VAL A 179 -6.03 0.82 -2.99
C VAL A 179 -5.10 0.22 -4.06
N GLY A 180 -5.56 0.19 -5.31
CA GLY A 180 -4.84 -0.42 -6.43
C GLY A 180 -5.14 -1.89 -6.66
N VAL A 181 -5.84 -2.57 -5.73
CA VAL A 181 -6.34 -3.94 -5.94
C VAL A 181 -7.58 -3.94 -6.86
N PHE A 182 -8.45 -2.93 -6.70
CA PHE A 182 -9.68 -2.80 -7.48
C PHE A 182 -9.48 -1.85 -8.67
N GLU A 183 -9.78 -2.31 -9.89
CA GLU A 183 -9.53 -1.57 -11.14
C GLU A 183 -10.25 -0.21 -11.19
N GLN A 184 -11.46 -0.11 -10.62
CA GLN A 184 -12.22 1.15 -10.52
C GLN A 184 -12.16 1.76 -9.11
N GLY A 185 -11.21 1.32 -8.30
CA GLY A 185 -10.81 1.99 -7.08
C GLY A 185 -11.58 1.64 -5.81
N VAL A 186 -11.33 2.43 -4.77
CA VAL A 186 -11.84 2.25 -3.41
C VAL A 186 -12.52 3.53 -2.94
N TRP A 187 -13.80 3.43 -2.57
CA TRP A 187 -14.63 4.61 -2.32
C TRP A 187 -15.34 4.51 -0.98
N PHE A 188 -15.11 5.53 -0.15
CA PHE A 188 -15.81 5.76 1.10
C PHE A 188 -17.05 6.62 0.87
N VAL A 189 -18.19 6.15 1.34
CA VAL A 189 -19.48 6.83 1.28
C VAL A 189 -19.98 7.02 2.70
N ASP A 190 -19.95 8.27 3.16
CA ASP A 190 -20.46 8.66 4.46
C ASP A 190 -21.99 8.85 4.38
N LEU A 191 -22.76 8.03 5.10
CA LEU A 191 -24.22 8.14 5.12
C LEU A 191 -24.74 8.97 6.31
N THR A 192 -23.89 9.66 7.07
CA THR A 192 -24.30 10.46 8.24
C THR A 192 -25.46 11.42 7.95
N GLY A 193 -25.50 12.01 6.76
CA GLY A 193 -26.55 12.95 6.34
C GLY A 193 -27.76 12.32 5.66
N VAL A 194 -27.77 11.00 5.44
CA VAL A 194 -28.79 10.29 4.69
C VAL A 194 -29.82 9.70 5.64
N ARG A 195 -31.07 10.14 5.54
CA ARG A 195 -32.19 9.68 6.40
C ARG A 195 -33.22 8.83 5.69
N ASP A 196 -33.25 8.92 4.36
CA ASP A 196 -34.17 8.17 3.51
C ASP A 196 -33.38 7.09 2.74
N PRO A 197 -33.70 5.79 2.92
CA PRO A 197 -33.08 4.70 2.16
C PRO A 197 -33.04 4.92 0.65
N ALA A 198 -34.05 5.60 0.10
CA ALA A 198 -34.12 5.87 -1.33
C ALA A 198 -33.01 6.84 -1.83
N GLN A 199 -32.35 7.56 -0.92
CA GLN A 199 -31.28 8.51 -1.26
C GLN A 199 -29.88 7.87 -1.25
N VAL A 200 -29.70 6.69 -0.66
CA VAL A 200 -28.40 5.98 -0.63
C VAL A 200 -27.80 5.81 -2.03
N PRO A 201 -28.55 5.39 -3.07
CA PRO A 201 -28.00 5.26 -4.41
C PRO A 201 -27.48 6.59 -4.98
N MET A 202 -28.16 7.70 -4.69
CA MET A 202 -27.74 9.03 -5.13
C MET A 202 -26.43 9.46 -4.44
N SER A 203 -26.29 9.19 -3.14
CA SER A 203 -25.05 9.48 -2.40
C SER A 203 -23.87 8.67 -2.95
N ILE A 204 -24.07 7.39 -3.29
CA ILE A 204 -23.03 6.58 -3.93
C ILE A 204 -22.68 7.14 -5.32
N MET A 205 -23.69 7.46 -6.14
CA MET A 205 -23.46 8.03 -7.48
C MET A 205 -22.68 9.34 -7.44
N GLN A 206 -22.98 10.22 -6.46
CA GLN A 206 -22.24 11.47 -6.25
C GLN A 206 -20.77 11.21 -5.93
N VAL A 207 -20.47 10.28 -5.02
CA VAL A 207 -19.09 9.92 -4.67
C VAL A 207 -18.34 9.36 -5.87
N LEU A 208 -18.98 8.51 -6.66
CA LEU A 208 -18.40 7.89 -7.84
C LEU A 208 -18.40 8.80 -9.09
N ASN A 209 -18.93 10.02 -8.97
CA ASN A 209 -19.16 10.95 -10.10
C ASN A 209 -19.93 10.31 -11.27
N ILE A 210 -20.92 9.46 -10.96
CA ILE A 210 -21.79 8.79 -11.92
C ILE A 210 -23.04 9.64 -12.15
N GLN A 211 -23.36 9.91 -13.43
CA GLN A 211 -24.60 10.58 -13.80
C GLN A 211 -25.77 9.60 -13.84
N SER A 212 -26.97 10.09 -13.52
CA SER A 212 -28.20 9.31 -13.68
C SER A 212 -28.50 9.04 -15.15
N ILE A 213 -29.03 7.84 -15.43
CA ILE A 213 -29.46 7.48 -16.77
C ILE A 213 -30.90 7.98 -16.93
N PRO A 214 -31.20 8.84 -17.92
CA PRO A 214 -32.56 9.33 -18.15
C PRO A 214 -33.57 8.19 -18.28
N GLY A 215 -34.69 8.30 -17.57
CA GLY A 215 -35.76 7.28 -17.59
C GLY A 215 -35.51 6.08 -16.66
N LEU A 216 -34.38 6.01 -15.95
CA LEU A 216 -34.12 4.98 -14.94
C LEU A 216 -34.14 5.57 -13.51
N PRO A 217 -34.73 4.86 -12.53
CA PRO A 217 -34.57 5.20 -11.12
C PRO A 217 -33.08 5.21 -10.70
N PRO A 218 -32.69 5.98 -9.66
CA PRO A 218 -31.29 6.08 -9.22
C PRO A 218 -30.60 4.74 -8.95
N LEU A 219 -31.28 3.83 -8.25
CA LEU A 219 -30.73 2.49 -7.96
C LEU A 219 -30.47 1.69 -9.25
N GLN A 220 -31.37 1.76 -10.23
CA GLN A 220 -31.21 1.05 -11.50
C GLN A 220 -30.09 1.67 -12.35
N SER A 221 -29.98 3.00 -12.34
CA SER A 221 -28.85 3.71 -12.96
C SER A 221 -27.53 3.25 -12.36
N LEU A 222 -27.42 3.25 -11.03
CA LEU A 222 -26.23 2.81 -10.30
C LEU A 222 -25.87 1.36 -10.64
N ILE A 223 -26.82 0.42 -10.52
CA ILE A 223 -26.60 -0.99 -10.85
C ILE A 223 -26.09 -1.15 -12.29
N THR A 224 -26.72 -0.44 -13.23
CA THR A 224 -26.33 -0.48 -14.65
C THR A 224 -24.90 0.01 -14.85
N CYS A 225 -24.51 1.11 -14.18
CA CYS A 225 -23.17 1.66 -14.27
C CYS A 225 -22.10 0.78 -13.60
N LEU A 226 -22.45 0.05 -12.53
CA LEU A 226 -21.51 -0.77 -11.76
C LEU A 226 -21.42 -2.23 -12.20
N LYS A 227 -22.34 -2.72 -13.03
CA LYS A 227 -22.50 -4.15 -13.37
C LYS A 227 -21.20 -4.88 -13.76
N ASN A 228 -20.30 -4.20 -14.47
CA ASN A 228 -19.05 -4.77 -14.98
C ASN A 228 -17.80 -4.10 -14.36
N ARG A 229 -17.94 -3.45 -13.20
CA ARG A 229 -16.83 -2.78 -12.51
C ARG A 229 -16.40 -3.56 -11.28
N GLN A 230 -15.10 -3.62 -11.06
CA GLN A 230 -14.46 -4.07 -9.83
C GLN A 230 -14.04 -2.83 -9.03
N LEU A 231 -14.82 -2.53 -7.98
CA LEU A 231 -14.53 -1.47 -7.03
C LEU A 231 -14.89 -1.92 -5.61
N LEU A 232 -14.27 -1.29 -4.61
CA LEU A 232 -14.65 -1.44 -3.21
C LEU A 232 -15.49 -0.23 -2.77
N LEU A 233 -16.67 -0.50 -2.21
CA LEU A 233 -17.48 0.51 -1.53
C LEU A 233 -17.42 0.30 -0.03
N VAL A 234 -16.96 1.31 0.70
CA VAL A 234 -17.09 1.39 2.16
C VAL A 234 -18.28 2.30 2.46
N LEU A 235 -19.38 1.70 2.89
CA LEU A 235 -20.59 2.43 3.27
C LEU A 235 -20.63 2.55 4.80
N ASP A 236 -20.48 3.75 5.33
CA ASP A 236 -20.42 4.00 6.78
C ASP A 236 -21.67 4.73 7.28
N ASN A 237 -21.96 4.59 8.58
CA ASN A 237 -23.12 5.19 9.25
C ASN A 237 -24.48 4.71 8.71
N PHE A 238 -24.58 3.42 8.37
CA PHE A 238 -25.80 2.82 7.82
C PHE A 238 -26.99 2.86 8.77
N GLU A 239 -26.75 2.91 10.08
CA GLU A 239 -27.79 3.02 11.11
C GLU A 239 -28.62 4.31 11.03
N GLN A 240 -28.15 5.32 10.29
CA GLN A 240 -28.93 6.55 10.03
C GLN A 240 -30.09 6.34 9.05
N VAL A 241 -30.08 5.20 8.35
CA VAL A 241 -30.95 4.90 7.20
C VAL A 241 -31.91 3.74 7.50
N ILE A 242 -31.97 3.24 8.74
CA ILE A 242 -32.79 2.09 9.15
C ILE A 242 -33.99 2.52 9.97
#